data_AF-A0A831NZ12-F1
#
_entry.id   AF-A0A831NZ12-F1
#
_cell.length_a   1.000
_cell.length_b   1.000
_cell.length_c   1.000
_cell.angle_alpha   90.00
_cell.angle_beta   90.00
_cell.angle_gamma   90.00
#
_symmetry.space_group_name_H-M   'P 1'
#
loop_
_entity.id
_entity.type
_entity.pdbx_description
1 polymer ?
#
loop_
_entity_poly.entity_id
_entity_poly.type
_entity_poly.pdbx_seq_one_letter_code
_entity_poly.pdbx_strand_id
1 'polypeptide(L)'
;MDISLFDFELPDELIAQVPTRNRDESRLLVLNREDKSISTKSFKDITSYFKKGDCLVVNNTKVFKARLLGKRKSGGEVEVFLVRRLDKPHHW
;
A
#
# COMPACT_ATOMS: atom_id res chain seq x y z
N MET A 1 20.22 -8.93 -10.23
CA MET A 1 19.76 -9.37 -8.90
C MET A 1 19.08 -10.69 -9.11
N ASP A 2 19.48 -11.73 -8.39
CA ASP A 2 18.88 -13.06 -8.51
C ASP A 2 17.54 -13.08 -7.76
N ILE A 3 16.45 -13.39 -8.46
CA ILE A 3 15.09 -13.38 -7.92
C ILE A 3 14.86 -14.61 -7.03
N SER A 4 15.58 -15.71 -7.27
CA SER A 4 15.43 -16.96 -6.51
C SER A 4 15.77 -16.81 -5.03
N LEU A 5 16.56 -15.80 -4.65
CA LEU A 5 16.88 -15.47 -3.26
C LEU A 5 15.65 -15.06 -2.42
N PHE A 6 14.51 -14.81 -3.07
CA PHE A 6 13.25 -14.44 -2.43
C PHE A 6 12.16 -15.50 -2.59
N ASP A 7 12.50 -16.66 -3.16
CA ASP A 7 11.55 -17.76 -3.36
C ASP A 7 11.36 -18.57 -2.08
N PHE A 8 10.14 -19.07 -1.86
CA PHE A 8 9.80 -19.90 -0.70
C PHE A 8 8.60 -20.79 -1.01
N GLU A 9 8.50 -21.93 -0.32
CA GLU A 9 7.35 -22.83 -0.46
C GLU A 9 6.09 -22.17 0.15
N LEU A 10 5.08 -21.94 -0.70
CA LEU A 10 3.78 -21.41 -0.29
C LEU A 10 2.68 -22.35 -0.80
N PRO A 11 2.12 -23.21 0.06
CA PRO A 11 0.95 -24.01 -0.29
C PRO A 11 -0.25 -23.12 -0.66
N ASP A 12 -0.95 -23.46 -1.74
CA ASP A 12 -2.06 -22.67 -2.29
C ASP A 12 -3.20 -22.49 -1.27
N GLU A 13 -3.42 -23.48 -0.40
CA GLU A 13 -4.44 -23.43 0.65
C GLU A 13 -4.18 -22.36 1.72
N LEU A 14 -2.93 -21.89 1.84
CA LEU A 14 -2.57 -20.80 2.75
C LEU A 14 -2.81 -19.41 2.14
N ILE A 15 -3.15 -19.34 0.85
CA ILE A 15 -3.51 -18.09 0.17
C ILE A 15 -4.99 -17.79 0.41
N ALA A 16 -5.24 -16.77 1.23
CA ALA A 16 -6.60 -16.33 1.52
C ALA A 16 -7.34 -15.87 0.25
N GLN A 17 -8.38 -16.60 -0.14
CA GLN A 17 -9.20 -16.28 -1.32
C GLN A 17 -10.19 -15.13 -1.06
N VAL A 18 -10.60 -14.97 0.20
CA VAL A 18 -11.44 -13.89 0.69
C VAL A 18 -10.92 -13.40 2.03
N PRO A 19 -11.09 -12.12 2.38
CA PRO A 19 -10.72 -11.62 3.69
C PRO A 19 -11.56 -12.27 4.80
N THR A 20 -11.07 -12.21 6.04
CA THR A 20 -11.88 -12.53 7.21
C THR A 20 -13.10 -11.62 7.31
N ARG A 21 -14.20 -12.12 7.88
CA ARG A 21 -15.46 -11.38 8.03
C ARG A 21 -15.25 -10.07 8.79
N ASN A 22 -14.54 -10.14 9.90
CA ASN A 22 -14.06 -8.97 10.64
C ASN A 22 -12.57 -8.82 10.35
N ARG A 23 -12.15 -7.67 9.84
CA ARG A 23 -10.77 -7.45 9.36
C ARG A 23 -9.72 -7.50 10.48
N ASP A 24 -10.12 -7.06 11.66
CA ASP A 24 -9.29 -7.01 12.86
C ASP A 24 -9.09 -8.38 13.53
N GLU A 25 -9.81 -9.41 13.11
CA GLU A 25 -9.62 -10.80 13.57
C GLU A 25 -8.51 -11.55 12.83
N SER A 26 -7.85 -10.92 11.86
CA SER A 26 -6.69 -11.49 11.19
C SER A 26 -5.51 -11.72 12.16
N ARG A 27 -4.65 -12.68 11.81
CA ARG A 27 -3.39 -12.92 12.55
C ARG A 27 -2.39 -11.80 12.26
N LEU A 28 -1.64 -11.41 13.28
CA LEU A 28 -0.53 -10.46 13.19
C LEU A 28 0.78 -11.20 13.53
N LEU A 29 1.66 -11.37 12.54
CA LEU A 29 3.03 -11.84 12.79
C LEU A 29 3.87 -10.64 13.26
N VAL A 30 4.47 -10.78 14.43
CA VAL A 30 5.33 -9.75 15.03
C VAL A 30 6.78 -10.25 14.96
N LEU A 31 7.58 -9.55 14.17
CA LEU A 31 9.02 -9.78 14.05
C LEU A 31 9.76 -8.65 14.78
N ASN A 32 10.48 -8.98 15.84
CA ASN A 32 11.42 -8.04 16.45
C ASN A 32 12.74 -8.10 15.68
N ARG A 33 13.14 -6.96 15.09
CA ARG A 33 14.34 -6.87 14.26
C ARG A 33 15.64 -6.95 15.06
N GLU A 34 15.63 -6.53 16.32
CA GLU A 34 16.84 -6.45 17.16
C GLU A 34 17.27 -7.85 17.62
N ASP A 35 16.33 -8.63 18.17
CA ASP A 35 16.59 -9.97 18.71
C ASP A 35 16.17 -11.12 17.78
N LYS A 36 15.55 -10.80 16.63
CA LYS A 36 15.04 -11.76 15.64
C LYS A 36 13.94 -12.69 16.17
N SER A 37 13.31 -12.36 17.28
CA SER A 37 12.17 -13.12 17.81
C SER A 37 10.93 -12.96 16.93
N ILE A 38 10.17 -14.05 16.83
CA ILE A 38 8.94 -14.13 16.06
C ILE A 38 7.82 -14.55 17.00
N SER A 39 6.70 -13.83 16.97
CA SER A 39 5.49 -14.21 17.69
C SER A 39 4.24 -13.98 16.83
N THR A 40 3.15 -14.68 17.17
CA THR A 40 1.83 -14.48 16.56
C THR A 40 0.92 -13.79 17.57
N LYS A 41 0.18 -12.77 17.12
CA LYS A 41 -0.85 -12.02 17.86
C LYS A 41 -2.12 -11.91 17.03
N SER A 42 -3.16 -11.29 17.59
CA SER A 42 -4.33 -10.83 16.83
C SER A 42 -4.08 -9.42 16.31
N PHE A 43 -4.62 -9.05 15.14
CA PHE A 43 -4.48 -7.69 14.62
C PHE A 43 -5.11 -6.63 15.54
N LYS A 44 -6.11 -6.99 16.36
CA LYS A 44 -6.65 -6.12 17.43
C LYS A 44 -5.56 -5.62 18.39
N ASP A 45 -4.52 -6.42 18.61
CA ASP A 45 -3.43 -6.11 19.54
C ASP A 45 -2.46 -5.06 18.97
N ILE A 46 -2.58 -4.65 17.70
CA ILE A 46 -1.65 -3.72 17.05
C ILE A 46 -1.51 -2.39 17.80
N THR A 47 -2.57 -1.94 18.46
CA THR A 47 -2.59 -0.69 19.24
C THR A 47 -1.60 -0.72 20.42
N SER A 48 -1.29 -1.90 20.95
CA SER A 48 -0.32 -2.08 22.05
C SER A 48 1.14 -1.85 21.64
N TYR A 49 1.43 -1.82 20.34
CA TYR A 49 2.77 -1.63 19.81
C TYR A 49 3.14 -0.16 19.57
N PHE A 50 2.18 0.76 19.67
CA PHE A 50 2.43 2.18 19.51
C PHE A 50 2.73 2.85 20.85
N LYS A 51 3.67 3.79 20.82
CA LYS A 51 3.98 4.69 21.93
C LYS A 51 3.49 6.10 21.60
N LYS A 52 3.36 6.93 22.64
CA LYS A 52 3.04 8.35 22.46
C LYS A 52 4.11 9.00 21.58
N GLY A 53 3.67 9.62 20.49
CA GLY A 53 4.54 10.28 19.51
C GLY A 53 4.73 9.47 18.21
N ASP A 54 4.33 8.21 18.19
CA ASP A 54 4.39 7.41 16.96
C ASP A 54 3.35 7.90 15.93
N CYS A 55 3.70 7.79 14.65
CA CYS A 55 2.85 8.18 13.54
C CYS A 55 2.59 6.96 12.64
N LEU A 56 1.31 6.61 12.47
CA LEU A 56 0.89 5.62 11.50
C LEU A 56 0.60 6.31 10.17
N VAL A 57 1.48 6.13 9.19
CA VAL A 57 1.27 6.61 7.83
C VAL A 57 0.44 5.58 7.07
N VAL A 58 -0.82 5.91 6.82
CA VAL A 58 -1.74 5.07 6.04
C VAL A 58 -1.79 5.57 4.60
N ASN A 59 -1.68 4.64 3.64
CA ASN A 59 -1.94 4.97 2.25
C ASN A 59 -3.45 5.17 2.03
N ASN A 60 -3.83 6.39 1.65
CA ASN A 60 -5.20 6.74 1.29
C ASN A 60 -5.29 6.99 -0.22
N THR A 61 -5.65 5.95 -0.99
CA THR A 61 -5.75 6.04 -2.45
C THR A 61 -7.10 6.64 -2.86
N LYS A 62 -7.08 7.68 -3.69
CA LYS A 62 -8.28 8.26 -4.32
C LYS A 62 -8.15 8.26 -5.82
N VAL A 63 -9.05 7.58 -6.52
CA VAL A 63 -9.14 7.64 -7.98
C VAL A 63 -9.88 8.92 -8.36
N PHE A 64 -9.28 9.71 -9.25
CA PHE A 64 -9.96 10.82 -9.91
C PHE A 64 -9.63 10.80 -11.41
N LYS A 65 -10.49 11.43 -12.22
CA LYS A 65 -10.28 11.54 -13.67
C LYS A 65 -9.10 12.47 -13.93
N ALA A 66 -7.91 11.89 -14.02
CA ALA A 66 -6.65 12.60 -14.19
C ALA A 66 -6.12 12.53 -15.63
N ARG A 67 -6.63 11.60 -16.45
CA ARG A 67 -6.16 11.33 -17.80
C ARG A 67 -6.79 12.30 -18.80
N LEU A 68 -5.96 13.04 -19.53
CA LEU A 68 -6.35 13.94 -20.60
C LEU A 68 -5.67 13.51 -21.90
N LEU A 69 -6.42 13.49 -22.99
CA LEU A 69 -5.91 13.24 -24.34
C LEU A 69 -5.94 14.56 -25.12
N GLY A 70 -4.87 14.85 -25.84
CA GLY A 70 -4.75 16.10 -26.59
C GLY A 70 -3.88 15.95 -27.84
N LYS A 71 -3.81 17.03 -28.60
CA LYS A 71 -2.97 17.14 -29.80
C LYS A 71 -2.11 18.39 -29.68
N ARG A 72 -0.80 18.25 -29.91
CA ARG A 72 0.13 19.39 -29.97
C ARG A 72 -0.19 20.23 -31.19
N LYS A 73 0.16 21.52 -31.15
CA LYS A 73 0.05 22.41 -32.33
C LYS A 73 0.84 21.89 -33.53
N SER A 74 1.92 21.14 -33.30
CA SER A 74 2.73 20.47 -34.33
C SER A 74 2.07 19.21 -34.93
N GLY A 75 0.89 18.80 -34.44
CA GLY A 75 0.14 17.67 -34.97
C GLY A 75 0.34 16.33 -34.23
N GLY A 76 1.33 16.23 -33.34
CA GLY A 76 1.55 15.01 -32.55
C GLY A 76 0.51 14.80 -31.44
N GLU A 77 0.11 13.57 -31.19
CA GLU A 77 -0.75 13.19 -30.07
C GLU A 77 -0.03 13.33 -28.73
N VAL A 78 -0.76 13.65 -27.67
CA VAL A 78 -0.22 13.73 -26.31
C VAL A 78 -1.24 13.22 -25.30
N GLU A 79 -0.73 12.57 -24.27
CA GLU A 79 -1.49 12.12 -23.11
C GLU A 79 -0.91 12.78 -21.85
N VAL A 80 -1.78 13.27 -20.96
CA VAL A 80 -1.40 13.98 -19.74
C VAL A 80 -2.13 13.36 -18.54
N PHE A 81 -1.40 13.14 -17.45
CA PHE A 81 -1.95 12.68 -16.17
C PHE A 81 -1.81 13.79 -15.12
N LEU A 82 -2.94 14.26 -14.60
CA LEU A 82 -2.98 15.22 -13.50
C LEU A 82 -2.59 14.52 -12.19
N VAL A 83 -1.52 14.97 -11.53
CA VAL A 83 -1.03 14.35 -10.29
C VAL A 83 -1.50 15.11 -9.05
N ARG A 84 -1.47 16.44 -9.10
CA ARG A 84 -1.84 17.33 -7.99
C ARG A 84 -2.33 18.66 -8.54
N ARG A 85 -3.21 19.36 -7.82
CA ARG A 85 -3.56 20.75 -8.15
C ARG A 85 -2.59 21.70 -7.44
N LEU A 86 -2.15 22.76 -8.11
CA LEU A 86 -1.37 23.84 -7.53
C LEU A 86 -2.28 24.94 -6.95
N ASP A 87 -1.69 25.99 -6.39
CA ASP A 87 -2.42 26.99 -5.58
C ASP A 87 -3.44 27.81 -6.39
N LYS A 88 -3.25 27.92 -7.71
CA LYS A 88 -4.11 28.74 -8.59
C LYS A 88 -5.14 27.87 -9.33
N PRO A 89 -6.34 28.41 -9.63
CA PRO A 89 -7.32 27.74 -10.48
C PRO A 89 -6.71 27.29 -11.81
N HIS A 90 -7.07 26.08 -12.25
CA HIS A 90 -6.59 25.47 -13.51
C HIS A 90 -5.08 25.22 -13.61
N HIS A 91 -4.32 25.36 -12.52
CA HIS A 91 -2.93 24.92 -12.45
C HIS A 91 -2.84 23.57 -11.74
N TRP A 92 -2.18 22.64 -12.41
CA TRP A 92 -1.97 21.27 -11.97
C TRP A 92 -0.49 20.94 -12.13
#